data_AF-A0A197SG69-F1
#
_entry.id   AF-A0A197SG69-F1
#
_cell.length_a   1.000
_cell.length_b   1.000
_cell.length_c   1.000
_cell.angle_alpha   90.00
_cell.angle_beta   90.00
_cell.angle_gamma   90.00
#
_symmetry.space_group_name_H-M   'P 1'
#
loop_
_entity.id
_entity.type
_entity.pdbx_description
1 polymer ?
#
loop_
_entity_poly.entity_id
_entity_poly.type
_entity_poly.pdbx_seq_one_letter_code
_entity_poly.pdbx_strand_id
1 'polypeptide(L)'
;MGILAVTVPLSHLAWLGGNLTAWLTGNPWTGYRPADALLHPDQLWPGLGETSLLIGTRIVPVVVLLALAVSGGLWWTRSKNTTGRKRTRVEGTAKARDIEPLLAKAITDKARSLRPSLKDADRIAPSDTGILLGNLQGTRTEVRMGYEDVAVAIMAPRSGKTTSLAIPSILAAPGAVLLTSNKAAGDAYTATLDARGRVGRVWSMDPQQIAHAERTMWWNPLADAKSLDGANRLAGHFLAASVDASQQGDFWSKAGSNILSQLFLAAALDERPITDVMQWLAFPADRRPLDILRDHGFTSVAAQLKGTVEGPPETRDGIYETARQYASALLNADIAAWVTPQQGIEEFRPNEFVASTDTLFLLSKDGGGGASALIAACADSVMRAATARAERAGGRLDPPMLAILDEAANVCKISDLPDLYSHLGSRGIIPITILQSYRQGQKVWGEAGMDAMWSAATIKVIGSGIDDPDFADKLSRLIGDHDVETKSTSVSDSGKSTSLSMRQERILPADAIRALPKGTALLFATGLRAATLDLRPWYLEPAAAELATASKTASAAITARAIAKASPTQADFGVAA
;
A
#
# COMPACT_ATOMS: atom_id res chain seq x y z
N MET A 1 -51.21 2.61 14.76
CA MET A 1 -49.91 3.05 15.32
C MET A 1 -49.54 4.49 14.95
N GLY A 2 -49.64 4.91 13.68
CA GLY A 2 -49.22 6.27 13.27
C GLY A 2 -49.97 7.44 13.94
N ILE A 3 -51.28 7.33 14.15
CA ILE A 3 -52.10 8.37 14.80
C ILE A 3 -51.68 8.58 16.27
N LEU A 4 -51.43 7.50 17.01
CA LEU A 4 -50.96 7.57 18.40
C LEU A 4 -49.55 8.18 18.52
N ALA A 5 -48.68 7.92 17.55
CA ALA A 5 -47.32 8.45 17.53
C ALA A 5 -47.24 9.97 17.34
N VAL A 6 -48.30 10.61 16.83
CA VAL A 6 -48.40 12.06 16.65
C VAL A 6 -49.25 12.70 17.75
N THR A 7 -50.40 12.10 18.05
CA THR A 7 -51.36 12.66 19.01
C THR A 7 -50.84 12.70 20.45
N VAL A 8 -50.11 11.66 20.89
CA VAL A 8 -49.57 11.63 22.26
C VAL A 8 -48.51 12.73 22.46
N PRO A 9 -47.41 12.83 21.66
CA PRO A 9 -46.45 13.91 21.81
C PRO A 9 -47.06 15.31 21.66
N LEU A 10 -48.00 15.47 20.71
CA LEU A 10 -48.67 16.74 20.50
C LEU A 10 -49.50 17.16 21.71
N SER A 11 -50.17 16.22 22.40
CA SER A 11 -50.94 16.49 23.61
C SER A 11 -50.07 16.96 24.77
N HIS A 12 -48.84 16.42 24.90
CA HIS A 12 -47.87 16.87 25.90
C HIS A 12 -47.29 18.24 25.57
N LEU A 13 -46.96 18.48 24.29
CA LEU A 13 -46.46 19.78 23.85
C LEU A 13 -47.52 20.87 23.96
N ALA A 14 -48.79 20.55 23.68
CA ALA A 14 -49.92 21.46 23.87
C ALA A 14 -50.11 21.86 25.33
N TRP A 15 -49.98 20.91 26.26
CA TRP A 15 -50.04 21.21 27.69
C TRP A 15 -48.87 22.07 28.17
N LEU A 16 -47.65 21.74 27.75
CA LEU A 16 -46.46 22.50 28.11
C LEU A 16 -46.52 23.93 27.53
N GLY A 17 -46.89 24.07 26.26
CA GLY A 17 -47.01 25.35 25.58
C GLY A 17 -48.13 26.23 26.14
N GLY A 18 -49.28 25.64 26.48
CA GLY A 18 -50.38 26.32 27.16
C GLY A 18 -49.97 26.87 28.52
N ASN A 19 -49.29 26.08 29.34
CA ASN A 19 -48.82 26.51 30.67
C ASN A 19 -47.70 27.54 30.62
N LEU A 20 -46.75 27.42 29.68
CA LEU A 20 -45.73 28.46 29.46
C LEU A 20 -46.38 29.79 29.04
N THR A 21 -47.41 29.73 28.21
CA THR A 21 -48.17 30.91 27.79
C THR A 21 -48.99 31.49 28.94
N ALA A 22 -49.59 30.65 29.77
CA ALA A 22 -50.27 31.06 30.99
C ALA A 22 -49.31 31.79 31.94
N TRP A 23 -48.14 31.22 32.20
CA TRP A 23 -47.11 31.84 33.04
C TRP A 23 -46.64 33.20 32.50
N LEU A 24 -46.36 33.28 31.19
CA LEU A 24 -45.93 34.53 30.53
C LEU A 24 -47.00 35.63 30.54
N THR A 25 -48.28 35.26 30.66
CA THR A 25 -49.42 36.19 30.68
C THR A 25 -49.97 36.44 32.10
N GLY A 26 -49.31 35.92 33.13
CA GLY A 26 -49.71 36.10 34.53
C GLY A 26 -50.87 35.21 35.00
N ASN A 27 -51.23 34.19 34.22
CA ASN A 27 -52.25 33.20 34.55
C ASN A 27 -51.66 32.01 35.35
N PRO A 28 -52.47 31.34 36.21
CA PRO A 28 -52.00 30.24 37.03
C PRO A 28 -51.62 29.01 36.20
N TRP A 29 -50.60 28.28 36.67
CA TRP A 29 -50.20 27.00 36.09
C TRP A 29 -51.22 25.91 36.39
N THR A 30 -51.54 25.09 35.40
CA THR A 30 -52.56 24.04 35.49
C THR A 30 -51.94 22.66 35.69
N GLY A 31 -52.65 21.77 36.39
CA GLY A 31 -52.23 20.38 36.60
C GLY A 31 -52.08 19.60 35.29
N TYR A 32 -51.33 18.51 35.32
CA TYR A 32 -50.99 17.71 34.13
C TYR A 32 -52.22 17.05 33.50
N ARG A 33 -52.71 17.62 32.39
CA ARG A 33 -53.87 17.15 31.62
C ARG A 33 -53.64 17.32 30.11
N PRO A 34 -52.78 16.49 29.49
CA PRO A 34 -52.37 16.66 28.10
C PRO A 34 -53.49 16.42 27.07
N ALA A 35 -54.41 15.50 27.34
CA ALA A 35 -55.56 15.26 26.46
C ALA A 35 -56.48 16.49 26.40
N ASP A 36 -56.79 17.06 27.55
CA ASP A 36 -57.65 18.25 27.66
C ASP A 36 -56.96 19.48 27.07
N ALA A 37 -55.65 19.62 27.20
CA ALA A 37 -54.89 20.69 26.55
C ALA A 37 -54.97 20.67 25.02
N LEU A 38 -55.19 19.49 24.42
CA LEU A 38 -55.32 19.33 22.98
C LEU A 38 -56.78 19.48 22.50
N LEU A 39 -57.74 18.95 23.26
CA LEU A 39 -59.15 18.87 22.87
C LEU A 39 -59.99 20.07 23.37
N HIS A 40 -59.69 20.56 24.58
CA HIS A 40 -60.46 21.59 25.29
C HIS A 40 -59.54 22.62 25.99
N PRO A 41 -58.61 23.29 25.26
CA PRO A 41 -57.66 24.23 25.86
C PRO A 41 -58.34 25.43 26.55
N ASP A 42 -59.51 25.83 26.06
CA ASP A 42 -60.38 26.88 26.61
C ASP A 42 -60.88 26.55 28.02
N GLN A 43 -61.08 25.27 28.34
CA GLN A 43 -61.50 24.82 29.67
C GLN A 43 -60.33 24.77 30.67
N LEU A 44 -59.11 24.52 30.18
CA LEU A 44 -57.91 24.50 31.02
C LEU A 44 -57.42 25.90 31.37
N TRP A 45 -57.45 26.83 30.42
CA TRP A 45 -56.97 28.20 30.61
C TRP A 45 -58.03 29.24 30.21
N PRO A 46 -59.12 29.37 30.98
CA PRO A 46 -60.21 30.29 30.66
C PRO A 46 -59.82 31.78 30.71
N GLY A 47 -58.71 32.11 31.40
CA GLY A 47 -58.17 33.48 31.49
C GLY A 47 -57.21 33.88 30.37
N LEU A 48 -56.89 32.99 29.43
CA LEU A 48 -56.03 33.30 28.28
C LEU A 48 -56.86 33.90 27.14
N GLY A 49 -56.40 35.02 26.57
CA GLY A 49 -56.97 35.57 25.35
C GLY A 49 -56.87 34.59 24.18
N GLU A 50 -57.85 34.61 23.27
CA GLU A 50 -57.97 33.64 22.17
C GLU A 50 -56.69 33.49 21.34
N THR A 51 -55.98 34.59 21.08
CA THR A 51 -54.73 34.59 20.31
C THR A 51 -53.60 33.90 21.07
N SER A 52 -53.45 34.17 22.36
CA SER A 52 -52.42 33.55 23.21
C SER A 52 -52.68 32.05 23.37
N LEU A 53 -53.95 31.67 23.57
CA LEU A 53 -54.36 30.28 23.67
C LEU A 53 -54.03 29.52 22.39
N LEU A 54 -54.34 30.09 21.22
CA LEU A 54 -54.07 29.47 19.92
C LEU A 54 -52.57 29.32 19.64
N ILE A 55 -51.76 30.33 19.97
CA ILE A 55 -50.31 30.27 19.81
C ILE A 55 -49.70 29.21 20.73
N GLY A 56 -50.05 29.24 22.02
CA GLY A 56 -49.46 28.39 23.07
C GLY A 56 -49.84 26.91 22.96
N THR A 57 -51.10 26.62 22.61
CA THR A 57 -51.62 25.23 22.63
C THR A 57 -51.65 24.56 21.27
N ARG A 58 -51.55 25.32 20.17
CA ARG A 58 -51.63 24.77 18.79
C ARG A 58 -50.41 25.10 17.93
N ILE A 59 -50.09 26.38 17.73
CA ILE A 59 -49.02 26.76 16.79
C ILE A 59 -47.64 26.30 17.29
N VAL A 60 -47.24 26.69 18.50
CA VAL A 60 -45.92 26.34 19.06
C VAL A 60 -45.74 24.82 19.17
N PRO A 61 -46.70 24.04 19.71
CA PRO A 61 -46.61 22.58 19.78
C PRO A 61 -46.44 21.89 18.43
N VAL A 62 -47.17 22.31 17.40
CA VAL A 62 -47.06 21.74 16.04
C VAL A 62 -45.71 22.06 15.42
N VAL A 63 -45.23 23.30 15.55
CA VAL A 63 -43.92 23.72 15.03
C VAL A 63 -42.79 22.95 15.72
N VAL A 64 -42.84 22.79 17.04
CA VAL A 64 -41.86 22.02 17.81
C VAL A 64 -41.88 20.55 17.40
N LEU A 65 -43.06 19.95 17.23
CA LEU A 65 -43.18 18.56 16.79
C LEU A 65 -42.59 18.35 15.39
N LEU A 66 -42.85 19.26 14.45
CA LEU A 66 -42.28 19.23 13.10
C LEU A 66 -40.76 19.41 13.13
N ALA A 67 -40.24 20.34 13.93
CA ALA A 67 -38.80 20.55 14.09
C ALA A 67 -38.12 19.30 14.66
N LEU A 68 -38.71 18.65 15.67
CA LEU A 68 -38.21 17.39 16.23
C LEU A 68 -38.26 16.24 15.21
N ALA A 69 -39.32 16.15 14.40
CA ALA A 69 -39.43 15.15 13.34
C ALA A 69 -38.38 15.34 12.25
N VAL A 70 -38.14 16.59 11.80
CA VAL A 70 -37.11 16.92 10.82
C VAL A 70 -35.71 16.67 11.38
N SER A 71 -35.46 17.08 12.63
CA SER A 71 -34.17 16.86 13.31
C SER A 71 -33.90 15.38 13.53
N GLY A 72 -34.91 14.63 13.97
CA GLY A 72 -34.85 13.18 14.13
C GLY A 72 -34.67 12.47 12.79
N GLY A 73 -35.31 12.94 11.72
CA GLY A 73 -35.13 12.43 10.35
C GLY A 73 -33.73 12.70 9.80
N LEU A 74 -33.21 13.92 9.97
CA LEU A 74 -31.83 14.30 9.60
C LEU A 74 -30.79 13.51 10.41
N TRP A 75 -31.03 13.30 11.70
CA TRP A 75 -30.17 12.47 12.54
C TRP A 75 -30.24 10.99 12.13
N TRP A 76 -31.43 10.47 11.83
CA TRP A 76 -31.61 9.08 11.40
C TRP A 76 -30.99 8.82 10.02
N THR A 77 -31.13 9.74 9.07
CA THR A 77 -30.50 9.65 7.74
C THR A 77 -28.97 9.78 7.83
N ARG A 78 -28.44 10.70 8.65
CA ARG A 78 -27.00 10.78 8.93
C ARG A 78 -26.46 9.53 9.66
N SER A 79 -27.22 9.00 10.61
CA SER A 79 -26.88 7.77 11.35
C SER A 79 -26.91 6.52 10.46
N LYS A 80 -27.87 6.41 9.52
CA LYS A 80 -27.92 5.34 8.52
C LYS A 80 -26.77 5.42 7.51
N ASN A 81 -26.37 6.60 7.09
CA ASN A 81 -25.17 6.76 6.24
C ASN A 81 -23.87 6.43 6.98
N THR A 82 -23.87 6.41 8.32
CA THR A 82 -22.71 5.99 9.13
C THR A 82 -22.79 4.52 9.56
N THR A 83 -23.94 3.86 9.38
CA THR A 83 -24.15 2.43 9.69
C THR A 83 -24.24 1.64 8.40
N GLY A 84 -23.14 1.60 7.66
CA GLY A 84 -22.92 0.55 6.68
C GLY A 84 -23.17 -0.81 7.34
N ARG A 85 -24.18 -1.54 6.83
CA ARG A 85 -24.44 -2.97 6.96
C ARG A 85 -23.66 -3.61 8.13
N LYS A 86 -24.30 -3.84 9.29
CA LYS A 86 -23.72 -4.64 10.41
C LYS A 86 -23.09 -5.91 9.83
N ARG A 87 -21.80 -5.87 9.53
CA ARG A 87 -21.01 -7.02 9.15
C ARG A 87 -20.90 -7.80 10.43
N THR A 88 -21.64 -8.90 10.51
CA THR A 88 -21.53 -9.83 11.63
C THR A 88 -20.07 -10.21 11.74
N ARG A 89 -19.46 -9.85 12.87
CA ARG A 89 -18.09 -10.18 13.20
C ARG A 89 -17.92 -11.70 13.03
N VAL A 90 -16.83 -12.12 12.40
CA VAL A 90 -16.51 -13.54 12.31
C VAL A 90 -16.22 -14.04 13.73
N GLU A 91 -17.12 -14.85 14.28
CA GLU A 91 -16.95 -15.46 15.60
C GLU A 91 -15.69 -16.32 15.62
N GLY A 92 -14.94 -16.31 16.72
CA GLY A 92 -13.65 -17.02 16.81
C GLY A 92 -12.42 -16.26 16.29
N THR A 93 -12.57 -15.09 15.65
CA THR A 93 -11.41 -14.24 15.30
C THR A 93 -10.95 -13.37 16.47
N ALA A 94 -9.73 -12.82 16.37
CA ALA A 94 -9.11 -12.02 17.42
C ALA A 94 -9.99 -10.87 17.93
N LYS A 95 -9.92 -10.63 19.25
CA LYS A 95 -10.47 -9.46 19.94
C LYS A 95 -9.37 -8.42 20.16
N ALA A 96 -9.77 -7.20 20.52
CA ALA A 96 -8.83 -6.10 20.74
C ALA A 96 -7.68 -6.48 21.70
N ARG A 97 -7.98 -7.24 22.76
CA ARG A 97 -6.96 -7.76 23.70
C ARG A 97 -5.98 -8.75 23.08
N ASP A 98 -6.40 -9.51 22.07
CA ASP A 98 -5.56 -10.54 21.44
C ASP A 98 -4.58 -9.92 20.43
N ILE A 99 -4.80 -8.66 20.04
CA ILE A 99 -3.95 -7.88 19.13
C ILE A 99 -3.51 -6.53 19.74
N GLU A 100 -3.52 -6.42 21.07
CA GLU A 100 -3.17 -5.19 21.80
C GLU A 100 -1.87 -4.54 21.30
N PRO A 101 -0.79 -5.28 20.97
CA PRO A 101 0.46 -4.69 20.46
C PRO A 101 0.31 -3.86 19.18
N LEU A 102 -0.75 -4.07 18.40
CA LEU A 102 -1.02 -3.36 17.14
C LEU A 102 -2.01 -2.19 17.31
N LEU A 103 -2.43 -1.91 18.55
CA LEU A 103 -3.42 -0.88 18.87
C LEU A 103 -2.76 0.37 19.45
N ALA A 104 -3.51 1.48 19.43
CA ALA A 104 -3.03 2.85 19.66
C ALA A 104 -2.02 3.02 20.82
N LYS A 105 -2.28 2.48 22.02
CA LYS A 105 -1.39 2.67 23.17
C LYS A 105 -0.05 1.96 22.96
N ALA A 106 -0.08 0.64 22.77
CA ALA A 106 1.13 -0.17 22.63
C ALA A 106 1.95 0.23 21.40
N ILE A 107 1.29 0.56 20.28
CA ILE A 107 1.98 1.00 19.07
C ILE A 107 2.65 2.37 19.23
N THR A 108 2.05 3.27 20.03
CA THR A 108 2.68 4.57 20.35
C THR A 108 3.90 4.39 21.25
N ASP A 109 3.81 3.55 22.27
CA ASP A 109 4.95 3.24 23.16
C ASP A 109 6.10 2.58 22.37
N LYS A 110 5.75 1.67 21.45
CA LYS A 110 6.70 1.05 20.52
C LYS A 110 7.35 2.08 19.60
N ALA A 111 6.58 3.01 19.04
CA ALA A 111 7.11 4.07 18.20
C ALA A 111 8.10 4.98 18.94
N ARG A 112 7.84 5.32 20.22
CA ARG A 112 8.79 6.06 21.08
C ARG A 112 10.11 5.32 21.27
N SER A 113 10.03 4.00 21.47
CA SER A 113 11.23 3.16 21.61
C SER A 113 12.04 3.09 20.31
N LEU A 114 11.36 2.93 19.19
CA LEU A 114 12.00 2.78 17.88
C LEU A 114 12.55 4.11 17.33
N ARG A 115 11.92 5.24 17.65
CA ARG A 115 12.25 6.55 17.06
C ARG A 115 12.82 7.50 18.13
N PRO A 116 14.16 7.57 18.27
CA PRO A 116 14.81 8.52 19.17
C PRO A 116 14.34 9.97 18.98
N SER A 117 14.03 10.39 17.75
CA SER A 117 13.50 11.73 17.43
C SER A 117 12.15 12.04 18.08
N LEU A 118 11.39 11.03 18.51
CA LEU A 118 10.08 11.17 19.13
C LEU A 118 10.09 10.98 20.64
N LYS A 119 11.27 10.72 21.25
CA LYS A 119 11.38 10.37 22.66
C LYS A 119 10.73 11.42 23.57
N ASP A 120 11.03 12.69 23.31
CA ASP A 120 10.60 13.83 24.13
C ASP A 120 9.32 14.51 23.59
N ALA A 121 8.66 13.94 22.58
CA ALA A 121 7.46 14.52 22.01
C ALA A 121 6.23 14.29 22.91
N ASP A 122 5.55 15.34 23.34
CA ASP A 122 4.34 15.22 24.18
C ASP A 122 3.23 14.43 23.48
N ARG A 123 3.01 14.72 22.19
CA ARG A 123 2.01 14.06 21.36
C ARG A 123 2.64 13.58 20.05
N ILE A 124 2.45 12.30 19.77
CA ILE A 124 2.90 11.67 18.53
C ILE A 124 1.74 11.64 17.54
N ALA A 125 1.98 12.06 16.30
CA ALA A 125 0.97 11.99 15.26
C ALA A 125 0.65 10.51 14.93
N PRO A 126 -0.60 10.16 14.57
CA PRO A 126 -0.94 8.78 14.25
C PRO A 126 -0.04 8.18 13.15
N SER A 127 0.32 8.97 12.13
CA SER A 127 1.26 8.59 11.07
C SER A 127 2.65 8.22 11.61
N ASP A 128 3.07 8.81 12.72
CA ASP A 128 4.38 8.52 13.31
C ASP A 128 4.41 7.23 14.15
N THR A 129 3.24 6.66 14.47
CA THR A 129 3.14 5.47 15.31
C THR A 129 3.29 4.16 14.52
N GLY A 130 2.92 4.17 13.23
CA GLY A 130 2.97 2.98 12.38
C GLY A 130 2.04 3.08 11.18
N ILE A 131 2.09 2.07 10.33
CA ILE A 131 1.33 2.01 9.08
C ILE A 131 -0.07 1.48 9.34
N LEU A 132 -1.09 2.22 8.90
CA LEU A 132 -2.50 1.84 9.06
C LEU A 132 -2.84 0.63 8.17
N LEU A 133 -3.29 -0.46 8.80
CA LEU A 133 -3.76 -1.66 8.10
C LEU A 133 -5.29 -1.65 7.90
N GLY A 134 -6.01 -0.95 8.78
CA GLY A 134 -7.47 -0.86 8.78
C GLY A 134 -8.03 -0.72 10.19
N ASN A 135 -9.32 -0.96 10.35
CA ASN A 135 -9.96 -1.05 11.65
C ASN A 135 -10.21 -2.51 12.01
N LEU A 136 -10.13 -2.86 13.29
CA LEU A 136 -10.57 -4.18 13.75
C LEU A 136 -12.06 -4.35 13.40
N GLN A 137 -12.41 -5.46 12.73
CA GLN A 137 -13.73 -5.66 12.12
C GLN A 137 -14.88 -5.36 13.08
N GLY A 138 -15.83 -4.55 12.62
CA GLY A 138 -17.01 -4.17 13.40
C GLY A 138 -16.73 -3.16 14.52
N THR A 139 -15.51 -2.59 14.59
CA THR A 139 -15.12 -1.55 15.53
C THR A 139 -14.52 -0.34 14.80
N ARG A 140 -14.27 0.75 15.54
CA ARG A 140 -13.53 1.93 15.04
C ARG A 140 -12.06 1.93 15.50
N THR A 141 -11.59 0.83 16.05
CA THR A 141 -10.24 0.73 16.59
C THR A 141 -9.26 0.53 15.45
N GLU A 142 -8.37 1.50 15.23
CA GLU A 142 -7.30 1.39 14.24
C GLU A 142 -6.32 0.29 14.62
N VAL A 143 -5.93 -0.50 13.64
CA VAL A 143 -4.88 -1.51 13.73
C VAL A 143 -3.71 -1.04 12.86
N ARG A 144 -2.53 -0.92 13.48
CA ARG A 144 -1.32 -0.41 12.83
C ARG A 144 -0.18 -1.41 12.98
N MET A 145 0.59 -1.60 11.90
CA MET A 145 1.89 -2.28 11.98
C MET A 145 2.97 -1.27 12.38
N GLY A 146 3.91 -1.68 13.22
CA GLY A 146 4.98 -0.81 13.70
C GLY A 146 6.08 -0.60 12.67
N TYR A 147 6.94 0.39 12.90
CA TYR A 147 8.11 0.67 12.05
C TYR A 147 9.33 -0.22 12.32
N GLU A 148 9.06 -1.46 12.73
CA GLU A 148 10.00 -2.58 12.69
C GLU A 148 9.39 -3.80 11.97
N ASP A 149 8.09 -3.75 11.67
CA ASP A 149 7.35 -4.83 11.05
C ASP A 149 7.53 -4.80 9.54
N VAL A 150 7.53 -5.97 8.92
CA VAL A 150 7.60 -6.13 7.46
C VAL A 150 6.36 -6.86 6.97
N ALA A 151 5.82 -6.44 5.82
CA ALA A 151 4.50 -6.91 5.38
C ALA A 151 4.52 -7.61 4.02
N VAL A 152 3.77 -8.70 3.93
CA VAL A 152 3.33 -9.30 2.66
C VAL A 152 1.81 -9.17 2.59
N ALA A 153 1.33 -8.51 1.54
CA ALA A 153 -0.10 -8.39 1.27
C ALA A 153 -0.47 -9.25 0.06
N ILE A 154 -1.40 -10.20 0.23
CA ILE A 154 -1.93 -11.01 -0.87
C ILE A 154 -3.38 -10.61 -1.12
N MET A 155 -3.61 -9.96 -2.25
CA MET A 155 -4.86 -9.27 -2.53
C MET A 155 -5.17 -9.36 -4.03
N ALA A 156 -6.26 -10.06 -4.36
CA ALA A 156 -6.67 -10.28 -5.74
C ALA A 156 -6.96 -8.96 -6.49
N PRO A 157 -7.00 -8.94 -7.83
CA PRO A 157 -7.37 -7.75 -8.58
C PRO A 157 -8.69 -7.13 -8.10
N ARG A 158 -8.74 -5.79 -8.02
CA ARG A 158 -9.93 -5.01 -7.58
C ARG A 158 -10.40 -5.30 -6.13
N SER A 159 -9.54 -5.86 -5.28
CA SER A 159 -9.79 -6.06 -3.84
C SER A 159 -9.48 -4.83 -2.97
N GLY A 160 -8.89 -3.79 -3.55
CA GLY A 160 -8.54 -2.55 -2.85
C GLY A 160 -7.11 -2.48 -2.31
N LYS A 161 -6.19 -3.31 -2.81
CA LYS A 161 -4.77 -3.30 -2.42
C LYS A 161 -4.12 -1.91 -2.53
N THR A 162 -4.29 -1.24 -3.66
CA THR A 162 -3.69 0.08 -3.89
C THR A 162 -4.44 1.16 -3.11
N THR A 163 -5.78 1.07 -3.06
CA THR A 163 -6.63 2.11 -2.48
C THR A 163 -6.69 2.09 -0.95
N SER A 164 -6.52 0.92 -0.33
CA SER A 164 -6.65 0.74 1.12
C SER A 164 -5.34 0.44 1.83
N LEU A 165 -4.28 0.06 1.11
CA LEU A 165 -2.96 -0.22 1.69
C LEU A 165 -1.88 0.70 1.11
N ALA A 166 -1.61 0.64 -0.20
CA ALA A 166 -0.50 1.39 -0.80
C ALA A 166 -0.63 2.91 -0.62
N ILE A 167 -1.74 3.51 -1.08
CA ILE A 167 -1.94 4.96 -1.03
C ILE A 167 -1.94 5.49 0.41
N PRO A 168 -2.74 4.94 1.35
CA PRO A 168 -2.69 5.39 2.74
C PRO A 168 -1.29 5.29 3.36
N SER A 169 -0.53 4.23 3.05
CA SER A 169 0.83 4.04 3.56
C SER A 169 1.79 5.11 3.05
N ILE A 170 1.73 5.45 1.75
CA ILE A 170 2.55 6.50 1.13
C ILE A 170 2.24 7.87 1.73
N LEU A 171 0.94 8.20 1.84
CA LEU A 171 0.50 9.50 2.35
C LEU A 171 0.90 9.71 3.82
N ALA A 172 0.87 8.64 4.62
CA ALA A 172 1.21 8.68 6.03
C ALA A 172 2.71 8.46 6.33
N ALA A 173 3.56 8.30 5.31
CA ALA A 173 4.97 7.97 5.51
C ALA A 173 5.75 9.15 6.13
N PRO A 174 6.45 8.94 7.26
CA PRO A 174 7.20 10.00 7.94
C PRO A 174 8.56 10.31 7.29
N GLY A 175 9.16 9.34 6.60
CA GLY A 175 10.44 9.48 5.91
C GLY A 175 10.32 9.30 4.40
N ALA A 176 11.43 8.89 3.79
CA ALA A 176 11.51 8.60 2.36
C ALA A 176 10.57 7.46 1.94
N VAL A 177 10.03 7.56 0.72
CA VAL A 177 9.11 6.56 0.16
C VAL A 177 9.61 6.07 -1.20
N LEU A 178 9.78 4.77 -1.34
CA LEU A 178 9.95 4.09 -2.62
C LEU A 178 8.63 3.43 -3.02
N LEU A 179 8.14 3.71 -4.23
CA LEU A 179 6.99 3.01 -4.83
C LEU A 179 7.41 2.37 -6.15
N THR A 180 7.09 1.10 -6.33
CA THR A 180 7.08 0.45 -7.66
C THR A 180 5.65 0.36 -8.16
N SER A 181 5.40 0.67 -9.44
CA SER A 181 4.07 0.48 -10.05
C SER A 181 4.17 0.27 -11.57
N ASN A 182 3.22 -0.48 -12.13
CA ASN A 182 3.02 -0.62 -13.58
C ASN A 182 1.91 0.27 -14.14
N LYS A 183 1.30 1.10 -13.29
CA LYS A 183 0.19 1.98 -13.65
C LYS A 183 0.36 3.37 -13.04
N ALA A 184 0.23 4.41 -13.86
CA ALA A 184 0.35 5.79 -13.38
C ALA A 184 -1.03 6.47 -13.15
N ALA A 185 -1.90 6.43 -14.16
CA ALA A 185 -3.19 7.14 -14.12
C ALA A 185 -4.24 6.43 -13.25
N GLY A 186 -4.91 7.19 -12.38
CA GLY A 186 -5.91 6.66 -11.45
C GLY A 186 -5.37 5.53 -10.56
N ASP A 187 -4.13 5.70 -10.09
CA ASP A 187 -3.39 4.72 -9.30
C ASP A 187 -2.57 5.40 -8.18
N ALA A 188 -1.71 4.67 -7.47
CA ALA A 188 -0.93 5.20 -6.35
C ALA A 188 -0.05 6.38 -6.75
N TYR A 189 0.54 6.36 -7.95
CA TYR A 189 1.34 7.46 -8.47
C TYR A 189 0.55 8.78 -8.49
N THR A 190 -0.49 8.88 -9.32
CA THR A 190 -1.29 10.11 -9.44
C THR A 190 -2.01 10.51 -8.16
N ALA A 191 -2.43 9.54 -7.33
CA ALA A 191 -3.11 9.83 -6.07
C ALA A 191 -2.19 10.41 -4.98
N THR A 192 -0.87 10.19 -5.08
CA THR A 192 0.08 10.59 -4.02
C THR A 192 1.10 11.61 -4.48
N LEU A 193 1.27 11.82 -5.80
CA LEU A 193 2.26 12.72 -6.41
C LEU A 193 2.26 14.13 -5.79
N ASP A 194 1.10 14.80 -5.79
CA ASP A 194 0.97 16.17 -5.28
C ASP A 194 1.14 16.25 -3.76
N ALA A 195 0.53 15.32 -3.02
CA ALA A 195 0.61 15.28 -1.57
C ALA A 195 2.05 15.03 -1.09
N ARG A 196 2.81 14.16 -1.76
CA ARG A 196 4.22 13.92 -1.46
C ARG A 196 5.13 15.06 -1.91
N GLY A 197 4.81 15.72 -3.02
CA GLY A 197 5.51 16.92 -3.47
C GLY A 197 5.45 18.10 -2.49
N ARG A 198 4.46 18.12 -1.58
CA ARG A 198 4.36 19.09 -0.48
C ARG A 198 5.22 18.74 0.74
N VAL A 199 5.67 17.49 0.86
CA VAL A 199 6.44 16.97 2.00
C VAL A 199 7.94 16.89 1.68
N GLY A 200 8.28 16.57 0.44
CA GLY A 200 9.66 16.43 -0.03
C GLY A 200 9.70 16.43 -1.55
N ARG A 201 10.89 16.27 -2.11
CA ARG A 201 11.05 16.20 -3.56
C ARG A 201 10.49 14.88 -4.10
N VAL A 202 9.90 14.95 -5.28
CA VAL A 202 9.45 13.76 -6.00
C VAL A 202 10.41 13.45 -7.15
N TRP A 203 10.86 12.21 -7.17
CA TRP A 203 11.67 11.60 -8.20
C TRP A 203 10.80 10.61 -8.97
N SER A 204 10.75 10.69 -10.31
CA SER A 204 9.96 9.78 -11.15
C SER A 204 10.84 9.18 -12.22
N MET A 205 11.14 7.89 -12.12
CA MET A 205 11.86 7.14 -13.14
C MET A 205 10.85 6.37 -14.01
N ASP A 206 10.69 6.81 -15.26
CA ASP A 206 9.68 6.29 -16.19
C ASP A 206 10.30 5.90 -17.56
N PRO A 207 11.22 4.92 -17.59
CA PRO A 207 11.91 4.50 -18.82
C PRO A 207 10.97 4.01 -19.91
N GLN A 208 9.76 3.55 -19.53
CA GLN A 208 8.78 2.99 -20.47
C GLN A 208 7.58 3.90 -20.72
N GLN A 209 7.64 5.16 -20.25
CA GLN A 209 6.67 6.20 -20.53
C GLN A 209 5.23 5.80 -20.16
N ILE A 210 5.04 5.30 -18.94
CA ILE A 210 3.73 4.96 -18.34
C ILE A 210 3.01 6.23 -17.89
N ALA A 211 3.71 7.12 -17.19
CA ALA A 211 3.20 8.43 -16.78
C ALA A 211 3.49 9.52 -17.82
N HIS A 212 4.26 9.16 -18.86
CA HIS A 212 4.90 10.11 -19.76
C HIS A 212 5.59 11.21 -18.95
N ALA A 213 6.26 10.82 -17.86
CA ALA A 213 6.90 11.77 -16.96
C ALA A 213 7.99 12.53 -17.73
N GLU A 214 8.14 13.82 -17.42
CA GLU A 214 9.31 14.56 -17.85
C GLU A 214 10.54 13.97 -17.17
N ARG A 215 11.63 13.86 -17.92
CA ARG A 215 12.88 13.32 -17.38
C ARG A 215 13.59 14.40 -16.58
N THR A 216 13.20 14.56 -15.32
CA THR A 216 13.80 15.51 -14.36
C THR A 216 14.91 14.87 -13.52
N MET A 217 15.28 13.62 -13.81
CA MET A 217 16.34 12.88 -13.13
C MET A 217 17.03 11.89 -14.06
N TRP A 218 18.25 11.50 -13.71
CA TRP A 218 18.91 10.28 -14.17
C TRP A 218 19.57 9.58 -12.98
N TRP A 219 19.83 8.29 -13.04
CA TRP A 219 20.45 7.51 -11.96
C TRP A 219 21.64 6.72 -12.50
N ASN A 220 22.80 6.79 -11.84
CA ASN A 220 23.97 6.01 -12.26
C ASN A 220 23.95 4.58 -11.66
N PRO A 221 23.68 3.52 -12.44
CA PRO A 221 23.65 2.15 -11.91
C PRO A 221 25.06 1.63 -11.57
N LEU A 222 26.10 2.21 -12.20
CA LEU A 222 27.48 1.80 -12.01
C LEU A 222 28.10 2.36 -10.72
N ALA A 223 27.42 3.30 -10.04
CA ALA A 223 27.92 3.88 -8.79
C ALA A 223 28.21 2.81 -7.72
N ASP A 224 27.37 1.77 -7.64
CA ASP A 224 27.53 0.64 -6.72
C ASP A 224 28.36 -0.52 -7.31
N ALA A 225 28.74 -0.46 -8.60
CA ALA A 225 29.41 -1.54 -9.33
C ALA A 225 30.95 -1.42 -9.35
N LYS A 226 31.56 -0.62 -8.45
CA LYS A 226 33.02 -0.48 -8.30
C LYS A 226 33.69 -1.65 -7.56
N SER A 227 32.91 -2.66 -7.14
CA SER A 227 33.38 -3.91 -6.56
C SER A 227 32.83 -5.09 -7.36
N LEU A 228 33.51 -6.25 -7.28
CA LEU A 228 33.04 -7.46 -7.96
C LEU A 228 31.65 -7.89 -7.46
N ASP A 229 31.38 -7.75 -6.16
CA ASP A 229 30.08 -8.06 -5.58
C ASP A 229 28.98 -7.13 -6.12
N GLY A 230 29.24 -5.82 -6.15
CA GLY A 230 28.31 -4.83 -6.69
C GLY A 230 28.04 -5.01 -8.19
N ALA A 231 29.08 -5.33 -8.97
CA ALA A 231 28.94 -5.60 -10.39
C ALA A 231 28.19 -6.92 -10.68
N ASN A 232 28.46 -7.98 -9.91
CA ASN A 232 27.73 -9.24 -9.98
C ASN A 232 26.25 -9.03 -9.66
N ARG A 233 25.96 -8.22 -8.66
CA ARG A 233 24.61 -7.89 -8.26
C ARG A 233 23.86 -7.09 -9.32
N LEU A 234 24.50 -6.08 -9.90
CA LEU A 234 23.91 -5.33 -11.01
C LEU A 234 23.59 -6.25 -12.19
N ALA A 235 24.54 -7.10 -12.61
CA ALA A 235 24.32 -8.08 -13.66
C ALA A 235 23.20 -9.09 -13.31
N GLY A 236 23.09 -9.48 -12.04
CA GLY A 236 22.03 -10.33 -11.52
C GLY A 236 20.62 -9.76 -11.75
N HIS A 237 20.44 -8.43 -11.66
CA HIS A 237 19.15 -7.78 -11.99
C HIS A 237 18.80 -7.87 -13.47
N PHE A 238 19.79 -7.70 -14.34
CA PHE A 238 19.61 -7.87 -15.80
C PHE A 238 19.27 -9.31 -16.16
N LEU A 239 19.90 -10.28 -15.50
CA LEU A 239 19.54 -11.69 -15.63
C LEU A 239 18.11 -11.96 -15.15
N ALA A 240 17.77 -11.56 -13.91
CA ALA A 240 16.47 -11.84 -13.29
C ALA A 240 15.28 -11.20 -14.02
N ALA A 241 15.50 -10.06 -14.68
CA ALA A 241 14.52 -9.42 -15.54
C ALA A 241 14.28 -10.18 -16.85
N SER A 242 15.30 -10.88 -17.36
CA SER A 242 15.31 -11.49 -18.69
C SER A 242 14.86 -12.94 -18.72
N VAL A 243 15.07 -13.70 -17.64
CA VAL A 243 14.73 -15.13 -17.56
C VAL A 243 13.88 -15.48 -16.35
N ASP A 244 13.10 -16.56 -16.45
CA ASP A 244 12.36 -17.10 -15.31
C ASP A 244 13.30 -17.79 -14.32
N ALA A 245 12.89 -17.89 -13.04
CA ALA A 245 13.71 -18.43 -11.95
C ALA A 245 14.26 -19.84 -12.22
N SER A 246 13.51 -20.68 -12.95
CA SER A 246 13.94 -22.04 -13.32
C SER A 246 15.10 -22.08 -14.32
N GLN A 247 15.31 -21.01 -15.09
CA GLN A 247 16.34 -20.92 -16.14
C GLN A 247 17.60 -20.20 -15.65
N GLN A 248 17.54 -19.41 -14.58
CA GLN A 248 18.68 -18.66 -14.03
C GLN A 248 19.89 -19.55 -13.68
N GLY A 249 19.66 -20.85 -13.42
CA GLY A 249 20.70 -21.81 -13.05
C GLY A 249 21.49 -22.42 -14.22
N ASP A 250 21.06 -22.20 -15.47
CA ASP A 250 21.69 -22.81 -16.64
C ASP A 250 23.08 -22.24 -16.94
N PHE A 251 23.85 -22.95 -17.76
CA PHE A 251 25.23 -22.57 -18.08
C PHE A 251 25.31 -21.21 -18.79
N TRP A 252 24.43 -20.98 -19.77
CA TRP A 252 24.44 -19.78 -20.60
C TRP A 252 24.09 -18.53 -19.78
N SER A 253 23.10 -18.62 -18.90
CA SER A 253 22.70 -17.54 -17.98
C SER A 253 23.82 -17.13 -17.06
N LYS A 254 24.49 -18.11 -16.42
CA LYS A 254 25.62 -17.85 -15.54
C LYS A 254 26.79 -17.24 -16.29
N ALA A 255 27.13 -17.78 -17.45
CA ALA A 255 28.24 -17.27 -18.25
C ALA A 255 27.97 -15.85 -18.78
N GLY A 256 26.76 -15.60 -19.30
CA GLY A 256 26.35 -14.29 -19.80
C GLY A 256 26.31 -13.23 -18.69
N SER A 257 25.75 -13.57 -17.53
CA SER A 257 25.76 -12.71 -16.34
C SER A 257 27.18 -12.43 -15.84
N ASN A 258 28.09 -13.40 -15.92
CA ASN A 258 29.47 -13.23 -15.48
C ASN A 258 30.24 -12.26 -16.38
N ILE A 259 30.14 -12.39 -17.72
CA ILE A 259 30.75 -11.39 -18.63
C ILE A 259 30.15 -10.01 -18.36
N LEU A 260 28.83 -9.93 -18.26
CA LEU A 260 28.16 -8.64 -18.05
C LEU A 260 28.62 -7.95 -16.75
N SER A 261 28.79 -8.72 -15.66
CA SER A 261 29.37 -8.24 -14.40
C SER A 261 30.78 -7.69 -14.58
N GLN A 262 31.67 -8.42 -15.26
CA GLN A 262 33.04 -8.00 -15.49
C GLN A 262 33.12 -6.71 -16.31
N LEU A 263 32.25 -6.57 -17.32
CA LEU A 263 32.15 -5.36 -18.13
C LEU A 263 31.55 -4.18 -17.35
N PHE A 264 30.54 -4.40 -16.51
CA PHE A 264 30.03 -3.35 -15.61
C PHE A 264 31.11 -2.89 -14.62
N LEU A 265 31.88 -3.81 -14.05
CA LEU A 265 33.00 -3.48 -13.17
C LEU A 265 34.04 -2.62 -13.91
N ALA A 266 34.45 -3.01 -15.12
CA ALA A 266 35.38 -2.23 -15.92
C ALA A 266 34.83 -0.81 -16.22
N ALA A 267 33.57 -0.70 -16.63
CA ALA A 267 32.94 0.60 -16.89
C ALA A 267 32.85 1.47 -15.63
N ALA A 268 32.52 0.87 -14.48
CA ALA A 268 32.42 1.58 -13.21
C ALA A 268 33.78 2.11 -12.71
N LEU A 269 34.86 1.36 -12.92
CA LEU A 269 36.22 1.74 -12.52
C LEU A 269 36.79 2.88 -13.36
N ASP A 270 36.53 2.87 -14.67
CA ASP A 270 36.97 3.92 -15.60
C ASP A 270 35.95 5.09 -15.72
N GLU A 271 34.95 5.13 -14.83
CA GLU A 271 33.88 6.14 -14.76
C GLU A 271 33.15 6.39 -16.09
N ARG A 272 32.92 5.31 -16.84
CA ARG A 272 32.22 5.32 -18.13
C ARG A 272 30.71 5.23 -17.98
N PRO A 273 29.93 5.72 -18.95
CA PRO A 273 28.49 5.47 -18.98
C PRO A 273 28.23 3.97 -19.18
N ILE A 274 27.15 3.46 -18.59
CA ILE A 274 26.77 2.04 -18.70
C ILE A 274 26.55 1.58 -20.15
N THR A 275 26.23 2.50 -21.05
CA THR A 275 26.07 2.23 -22.49
C THR A 275 27.34 1.79 -23.18
N ASP A 276 28.53 2.13 -22.68
CA ASP A 276 29.82 1.69 -23.27
C ASP A 276 29.95 0.15 -23.23
N VAL A 277 29.30 -0.51 -22.27
CA VAL A 277 29.26 -1.97 -22.18
C VAL A 277 28.63 -2.60 -23.43
N MET A 278 27.65 -1.94 -24.07
CA MET A 278 27.08 -2.44 -25.32
C MET A 278 28.10 -2.45 -26.46
N GLN A 279 29.05 -1.50 -26.48
CA GLN A 279 30.13 -1.49 -27.44
C GLN A 279 31.08 -2.68 -27.23
N TRP A 280 31.47 -2.95 -25.98
CA TRP A 280 32.33 -4.10 -25.64
C TRP A 280 31.64 -5.44 -25.92
N LEU A 281 30.33 -5.53 -25.70
CA LEU A 281 29.54 -6.72 -26.05
C LEU A 281 29.41 -6.92 -27.56
N ALA A 282 29.42 -5.86 -28.36
CA ALA A 282 29.37 -5.94 -29.83
C ALA A 282 30.73 -6.34 -30.43
N PHE A 283 31.84 -5.97 -29.78
CA PHE A 283 33.19 -6.21 -30.27
C PHE A 283 34.05 -6.94 -29.22
N PRO A 284 33.91 -8.28 -29.05
CA PRO A 284 34.64 -9.05 -28.04
C PRO A 284 36.18 -8.96 -28.13
N ALA A 285 36.72 -8.57 -29.29
CA ALA A 285 38.16 -8.40 -29.50
C ALA A 285 38.71 -7.10 -28.87
N ASP A 286 37.84 -6.22 -28.38
CA ASP A 286 38.24 -5.00 -27.70
C ASP A 286 38.91 -5.32 -26.35
N ARG A 287 40.17 -4.90 -26.22
CA ARG A 287 40.99 -5.17 -25.04
C ARG A 287 40.80 -4.14 -23.92
N ARG A 288 40.15 -3.01 -24.19
CA ARG A 288 39.93 -1.94 -23.21
C ARG A 288 39.39 -2.44 -21.85
N PRO A 289 38.30 -3.25 -21.79
CA PRO A 289 37.80 -3.72 -20.50
C PRO A 289 38.81 -4.61 -19.75
N LEU A 290 39.63 -5.38 -20.46
CA LEU A 290 40.68 -6.20 -19.85
C LEU A 290 41.78 -5.34 -19.24
N ASP A 291 42.23 -4.33 -19.98
CA ASP A 291 43.31 -3.45 -19.54
C ASP A 291 42.84 -2.59 -18.35
N ILE A 292 41.63 -2.03 -18.40
CA ILE A 292 41.01 -1.30 -17.28
C ILE A 292 40.97 -2.15 -16.00
N LEU A 293 40.51 -3.40 -16.09
CA LEU A 293 40.45 -4.31 -14.94
C LEU A 293 41.85 -4.59 -14.36
N ARG A 294 42.87 -4.74 -15.21
CA ARG A 294 44.26 -4.95 -14.76
C ARG A 294 44.84 -3.72 -14.08
N ASP A 295 44.61 -2.55 -14.66
CA ASP A 295 45.13 -1.27 -14.16
C ASP A 295 44.57 -0.92 -12.78
N HIS A 296 43.33 -1.37 -12.50
CA HIS A 296 42.67 -1.21 -11.20
C HIS A 296 42.88 -2.40 -10.24
N GLY A 297 43.81 -3.31 -10.53
CA GLY A 297 44.20 -4.40 -9.63
C GLY A 297 43.27 -5.63 -9.64
N PHE A 298 42.26 -5.70 -10.50
CA PHE A 298 41.38 -6.86 -10.68
C PHE A 298 41.97 -7.91 -11.64
N THR A 299 43.25 -8.24 -11.46
CA THR A 299 44.03 -9.13 -12.36
C THR A 299 43.37 -10.50 -12.58
N SER A 300 42.82 -11.11 -11.53
CA SER A 300 42.14 -12.41 -11.64
C SER A 300 40.85 -12.32 -12.45
N VAL A 301 40.10 -11.22 -12.31
CA VAL A 301 38.87 -10.97 -13.08
C VAL A 301 39.22 -10.72 -14.54
N ALA A 302 40.26 -9.93 -14.81
CA ALA A 302 40.77 -9.71 -16.16
C ALA A 302 41.25 -11.03 -16.80
N ALA A 303 41.95 -11.90 -16.06
CA ALA A 303 42.38 -13.20 -16.56
C ALA A 303 41.18 -14.10 -16.92
N GLN A 304 40.10 -14.06 -16.11
CA GLN A 304 38.87 -14.80 -16.39
C GLN A 304 38.18 -14.26 -17.65
N LEU A 305 37.98 -12.95 -17.76
CA LEU A 305 37.40 -12.32 -18.95
C LEU A 305 38.23 -12.64 -20.20
N LYS A 306 39.56 -12.61 -20.09
CA LYS A 306 40.49 -12.94 -21.18
C LYS A 306 40.30 -14.38 -21.64
N GLY A 307 40.19 -15.33 -20.70
CA GLY A 307 39.94 -16.73 -21.02
C GLY A 307 38.62 -16.95 -21.77
N THR A 308 37.59 -16.14 -21.48
CA THR A 308 36.33 -16.20 -22.23
C THR A 308 36.44 -15.56 -23.62
N VAL A 309 37.14 -14.42 -23.75
CA VAL A 309 37.37 -13.73 -25.03
C VAL A 309 38.21 -14.57 -26.00
N GLU A 310 39.26 -15.23 -25.50
CA GLU A 310 40.17 -16.08 -26.29
C GLU A 310 39.69 -17.54 -26.41
N GLY A 311 38.54 -17.86 -25.80
CA GLY A 311 37.95 -19.19 -25.85
C GLY A 311 37.43 -19.58 -27.25
N PRO A 312 36.93 -20.83 -27.40
CA PRO A 312 36.39 -21.31 -28.67
C PRO A 312 35.31 -20.37 -29.23
N PRO A 313 35.35 -20.00 -30.53
CA PRO A 313 34.46 -18.99 -31.11
C PRO A 313 32.97 -19.26 -30.88
N GLU A 314 32.51 -20.49 -31.09
CA GLU A 314 31.09 -20.86 -30.93
C GLU A 314 30.59 -20.63 -29.49
N THR A 315 31.38 -21.07 -28.50
CA THR A 315 31.03 -20.89 -27.08
C THR A 315 31.11 -19.41 -26.70
N ARG A 316 32.15 -18.69 -27.11
CA ARG A 316 32.31 -17.26 -26.85
C ARG A 316 31.12 -16.48 -27.41
N ASP A 317 30.80 -16.69 -28.68
CA ASP A 317 29.75 -15.94 -29.37
C ASP A 317 28.37 -16.21 -28.75
N GLY A 318 28.11 -17.45 -28.30
CA GLY A 318 26.90 -17.79 -27.53
C GLY A 318 26.81 -17.09 -26.17
N ILE A 319 27.91 -16.99 -25.42
CA ILE A 319 27.93 -16.27 -24.13
C ILE A 319 27.71 -14.77 -24.35
N TYR A 320 28.39 -14.17 -25.33
CA TYR A 320 28.23 -12.75 -25.65
C TYR A 320 26.84 -12.42 -26.17
N GLU A 321 26.23 -13.32 -26.95
CA GLU A 321 24.84 -13.17 -27.40
C GLU A 321 23.87 -13.18 -26.23
N THR A 322 24.06 -14.09 -25.28
CA THR A 322 23.27 -14.14 -24.04
C THR A 322 23.41 -12.83 -23.24
N ALA A 323 24.63 -12.32 -23.08
CA ALA A 323 24.87 -11.06 -22.38
C ALA A 323 24.25 -9.85 -23.10
N ARG A 324 24.29 -9.81 -24.44
CA ARG A 324 23.62 -8.78 -25.25
C ARG A 324 22.10 -8.79 -25.06
N GLN A 325 21.49 -9.96 -24.98
CA GLN A 325 20.06 -10.10 -24.75
C GLN A 325 19.66 -9.50 -23.39
N TYR A 326 20.45 -9.76 -22.35
CA TYR A 326 20.21 -9.22 -21.01
C TYR A 326 20.32 -7.70 -20.97
N ALA A 327 21.37 -7.14 -21.59
CA ALA A 327 21.62 -5.70 -21.62
C ALA A 327 20.85 -4.93 -22.71
N SER A 328 20.00 -5.60 -23.49
CA SER A 328 19.35 -5.05 -24.69
C SER A 328 18.59 -3.73 -24.49
N ALA A 329 18.04 -3.49 -23.29
CA ALA A 329 17.36 -2.23 -22.97
C ALA A 329 18.27 -0.99 -23.05
N LEU A 330 19.58 -1.16 -22.89
CA LEU A 330 20.56 -0.09 -23.01
C LEU A 330 20.79 0.37 -24.47
N LEU A 331 20.31 -0.40 -25.46
CA LEU A 331 20.34 0.02 -26.87
C LEU A 331 19.29 1.10 -27.18
N ASN A 332 18.22 1.17 -26.39
CA ASN A 332 17.20 2.19 -26.55
C ASN A 332 17.67 3.50 -25.90
N ALA A 333 17.94 4.52 -26.72
CA ALA A 333 18.41 5.82 -26.25
C ALA A 333 17.47 6.47 -25.22
N ASP A 334 16.14 6.29 -25.35
CA ASP A 334 15.17 6.84 -24.40
C ASP A 334 15.28 6.18 -23.03
N ILE A 335 15.54 4.86 -22.98
CA ILE A 335 15.76 4.12 -21.74
C ILE A 335 17.13 4.45 -21.16
N ALA A 336 18.17 4.41 -21.98
CA ALA A 336 19.55 4.66 -21.58
C ALA A 336 19.75 6.07 -20.99
N ALA A 337 19.01 7.06 -21.47
CA ALA A 337 19.08 8.42 -20.97
C ALA A 337 18.55 8.60 -19.53
N TRP A 338 17.82 7.62 -18.97
CA TRP A 338 17.49 7.60 -17.54
C TRP A 338 18.66 7.13 -16.67
N VAL A 339 19.67 6.51 -17.27
CA VAL A 339 20.78 5.86 -16.55
C VAL A 339 22.17 6.30 -17.01
N THR A 340 22.21 7.42 -17.74
CA THR A 340 23.44 8.06 -18.22
C THR A 340 23.38 9.55 -17.92
N PRO A 341 24.54 10.23 -17.74
CA PRO A 341 24.59 11.66 -17.49
C PRO A 341 23.83 12.47 -18.55
N GLN A 342 23.01 13.42 -18.12
CA GLN A 342 22.24 14.32 -18.98
C GLN A 342 22.53 15.76 -18.59
N GLN A 343 22.75 16.63 -19.58
CA GLN A 343 22.99 18.05 -19.31
C GLN A 343 21.76 18.72 -18.71
N GLY A 344 21.94 19.43 -17.58
CA GLY A 344 20.86 20.16 -16.90
C GLY A 344 19.86 19.29 -16.13
N ILE A 345 20.07 17.97 -16.09
CA ILE A 345 19.23 17.04 -15.32
C ILE A 345 20.03 16.51 -14.14
N GLU A 346 19.40 16.49 -12.97
CA GLU A 346 20.06 16.10 -11.73
C GLU A 346 20.24 14.58 -11.62
N GLU A 347 21.37 14.17 -11.03
CA GLU A 347 21.63 12.79 -10.67
C GLU A 347 20.85 12.42 -9.40
N PHE A 348 20.01 11.40 -9.47
CA PHE A 348 19.39 10.80 -8.30
C PHE A 348 20.41 9.96 -7.54
N ARG A 349 20.63 10.30 -6.27
CA ARG A 349 21.59 9.64 -5.39
C ARG A 349 20.89 8.91 -4.25
N PRO A 350 20.86 7.56 -4.25
CA PRO A 350 20.23 6.77 -3.21
C PRO A 350 20.66 7.14 -1.78
N ASN A 351 21.95 7.44 -1.57
CA ASN A 351 22.50 7.81 -0.26
C ASN A 351 21.93 9.13 0.31
N GLU A 352 21.61 10.09 -0.55
CA GLU A 352 21.00 11.37 -0.15
C GLU A 352 19.49 11.19 0.04
N PHE A 353 18.85 10.45 -0.86
CA PHE A 353 17.43 10.15 -0.83
C PHE A 353 16.97 9.49 0.49
N VAL A 354 17.69 8.46 0.97
CA VAL A 354 17.28 7.70 2.17
C VAL A 354 17.36 8.50 3.47
N ALA A 355 18.04 9.65 3.46
CA ALA A 355 18.11 10.57 4.60
C ALA A 355 17.05 11.69 4.55
N SER A 356 16.24 11.73 3.49
CA SER A 356 15.27 12.80 3.22
C SER A 356 13.82 12.37 3.52
N THR A 357 12.86 13.24 3.20
CA THR A 357 11.42 12.96 3.14
C THR A 357 10.92 12.78 1.71
N ASP A 358 11.83 12.62 0.75
CA ASP A 358 11.54 12.53 -0.68
C ASP A 358 10.76 11.27 -1.04
N THR A 359 10.21 11.25 -2.26
CA THR A 359 9.50 10.10 -2.80
C THR A 359 10.04 9.71 -4.16
N LEU A 360 10.43 8.45 -4.32
CA LEU A 360 10.88 7.86 -5.58
C LEU A 360 9.78 6.96 -6.14
N PHE A 361 9.28 7.33 -7.32
CA PHE A 361 8.36 6.54 -8.12
C PHE A 361 9.13 5.81 -9.22
N LEU A 362 9.14 4.48 -9.16
CA LEU A 362 9.73 3.61 -10.16
C LEU A 362 8.63 2.97 -11.00
N LEU A 363 8.55 3.35 -12.27
CA LEU A 363 7.47 2.95 -13.17
C LEU A 363 8.00 2.00 -14.26
N SER A 364 7.47 0.77 -14.33
CA SER A 364 7.78 -0.20 -15.39
C SER A 364 6.56 -1.01 -15.80
N LYS A 365 6.45 -1.35 -17.08
CA LYS A 365 5.35 -2.16 -17.63
C LYS A 365 5.69 -3.64 -17.49
N ASP A 366 4.67 -4.47 -17.33
CA ASP A 366 4.81 -5.93 -17.35
C ASP A 366 5.43 -6.40 -18.68
N GLY A 367 6.35 -7.35 -18.62
CA GLY A 367 7.03 -7.88 -19.82
C GLY A 367 7.94 -6.88 -20.53
N GLY A 368 8.28 -5.76 -19.87
CA GLY A 368 9.03 -4.63 -20.43
C GLY A 368 10.49 -4.86 -20.81
N GLY A 369 10.98 -6.11 -20.82
CA GLY A 369 12.40 -6.43 -21.07
C GLY A 369 13.33 -5.77 -20.04
N GLY A 370 14.54 -5.38 -20.46
CA GLY A 370 15.58 -4.86 -19.57
C GLY A 370 15.30 -3.51 -18.88
N ALA A 371 14.18 -2.82 -19.18
CA ALA A 371 13.79 -1.63 -18.39
C ALA A 371 13.43 -2.00 -16.94
N SER A 372 12.81 -3.17 -16.74
CA SER A 372 12.50 -3.66 -15.39
C SER A 372 13.76 -4.04 -14.61
N ALA A 373 14.85 -4.42 -15.29
CA ALA A 373 16.15 -4.64 -14.65
C ALA A 373 16.69 -3.36 -14.01
N LEU A 374 16.61 -2.23 -14.73
CA LEU A 374 17.04 -0.93 -14.21
C LEU A 374 16.18 -0.49 -13.02
N ILE A 375 14.88 -0.72 -13.08
CA ILE A 375 13.94 -0.41 -12.00
C ILE A 375 14.24 -1.27 -10.76
N ALA A 376 14.43 -2.59 -10.94
CA ALA A 376 14.81 -3.49 -9.86
C ALA A 376 16.16 -3.11 -9.24
N ALA A 377 17.16 -2.81 -10.07
CA ALA A 377 18.49 -2.39 -9.62
C ALA A 377 18.46 -1.05 -8.86
N CYS A 378 17.62 -0.09 -9.28
CA CYS A 378 17.44 1.18 -8.59
C CYS A 378 16.77 1.01 -7.22
N ALA A 379 15.67 0.25 -7.16
CA ALA A 379 14.99 -0.08 -5.90
C ALA A 379 15.94 -0.76 -4.90
N ASP A 380 16.71 -1.71 -5.41
CA ASP A 380 17.68 -2.47 -4.66
C ASP A 380 18.86 -1.61 -4.16
N SER A 381 19.39 -0.71 -5.00
CA SER A 381 20.39 0.29 -4.61
C SER A 381 19.88 1.21 -3.49
N VAL A 382 18.62 1.64 -3.56
CA VAL A 382 17.98 2.43 -2.48
C VAL A 382 17.88 1.64 -1.17
N MET A 383 17.45 0.37 -1.20
CA MET A 383 17.38 -0.44 0.02
C MET A 383 18.77 -0.70 0.63
N ARG A 384 19.82 -0.85 -0.19
CA ARG A 384 21.21 -0.93 0.28
C ARG A 384 21.70 0.38 0.89
N ALA A 385 21.47 1.51 0.22
CA ALA A 385 21.82 2.83 0.75
C ALA A 385 21.14 3.07 2.10
N ALA A 386 19.87 2.67 2.21
CA ALA A 386 19.10 2.74 3.45
C ALA A 386 19.72 1.87 4.55
N THR A 387 20.14 0.64 4.22
CA THR A 387 20.81 -0.29 5.14
C THR A 387 22.13 0.29 5.66
N ALA A 388 22.99 0.76 4.75
CA ALA A 388 24.27 1.38 5.09
C ALA A 388 24.08 2.68 5.89
N ARG A 389 22.99 3.42 5.66
CA ARG A 389 22.64 4.61 6.45
C ARG A 389 22.18 4.23 7.85
N ALA A 390 21.33 3.22 8.00
CA ALA A 390 20.85 2.73 9.28
C ALA A 390 22.03 2.28 10.17
N GLU A 391 22.97 1.52 9.60
CA GLU A 391 24.19 1.07 10.31
C GLU A 391 25.01 2.25 10.83
N ARG A 392 25.19 3.31 10.02
CA ARG A 392 25.84 4.56 10.44
C ARG A 392 25.03 5.40 11.41
N ALA A 393 23.72 5.18 11.51
CA ALA A 393 22.79 5.93 12.35
C ALA A 393 22.50 5.27 13.71
N GLY A 394 23.29 4.27 14.11
CA GLY A 394 23.08 3.54 15.37
C GLY A 394 22.16 2.32 15.24
N GLY A 395 21.99 1.80 14.02
CA GLY A 395 21.31 0.54 13.72
C GLY A 395 19.93 0.69 13.09
N ARG A 396 19.35 1.89 13.01
CA ARG A 396 18.01 2.12 12.45
C ARG A 396 17.86 3.49 11.78
N LEU A 397 17.00 3.59 10.77
CA LEU A 397 16.55 4.85 10.21
C LEU A 397 15.51 5.55 11.11
N ASP A 398 15.70 6.84 11.31
CA ASP A 398 14.73 7.73 11.95
C ASP A 398 14.73 9.10 11.23
N PRO A 399 13.66 9.47 10.50
CA PRO A 399 12.42 8.71 10.30
C PRO A 399 12.61 7.42 9.46
N PRO A 400 11.73 6.42 9.60
CA PRO A 400 11.81 5.19 8.82
C PRO A 400 11.47 5.41 7.35
N MET A 401 12.09 4.61 6.47
CA MET A 401 11.81 4.59 5.03
C MET A 401 10.76 3.51 4.71
N LEU A 402 9.79 3.83 3.86
CA LEU A 402 8.83 2.84 3.35
C LEU A 402 9.19 2.42 1.92
N ALA A 403 9.16 1.12 1.68
CA ALA A 403 9.29 0.54 0.34
C ALA A 403 7.98 -0.17 -0.03
N ILE A 404 7.11 0.54 -0.76
CA ILE A 404 5.85 0.01 -1.26
C ILE A 404 6.13 -0.69 -2.58
N LEU A 405 6.29 -2.02 -2.51
CA LEU A 405 6.57 -2.84 -3.68
C LEU A 405 5.25 -3.35 -4.25
N ASP A 406 4.49 -2.45 -4.89
CA ASP A 406 3.28 -2.83 -5.64
C ASP A 406 3.70 -3.46 -6.98
N GLU A 407 3.02 -4.54 -7.35
CA GLU A 407 3.36 -5.36 -8.51
C GLU A 407 4.84 -5.82 -8.53
N ALA A 408 5.42 -6.07 -7.34
CA ALA A 408 6.83 -6.46 -7.18
C ALA A 408 7.24 -7.64 -8.09
N ALA A 409 6.34 -8.61 -8.23
CA ALA A 409 6.55 -9.79 -9.06
C ALA A 409 6.69 -9.49 -10.57
N ASN A 410 6.13 -8.38 -11.04
CA ASN A 410 6.14 -7.98 -12.45
C ASN A 410 7.13 -6.84 -12.75
N VAL A 411 7.27 -5.89 -11.82
CA VAL A 411 7.96 -4.61 -12.02
C VAL A 411 9.38 -4.61 -11.47
N CYS A 412 9.60 -5.27 -10.33
CA CYS A 412 10.81 -5.12 -9.53
C CYS A 412 11.26 -6.48 -8.97
N LYS A 413 11.69 -7.37 -9.86
CA LYS A 413 12.17 -8.72 -9.51
C LYS A 413 13.54 -8.64 -8.83
N ILE A 414 13.54 -8.42 -7.52
CA ILE A 414 14.74 -8.50 -6.68
C ILE A 414 14.83 -9.95 -6.18
N SER A 415 15.78 -10.71 -6.72
CA SER A 415 15.88 -12.16 -6.49
C SER A 415 16.06 -12.55 -5.02
N ASP A 416 16.80 -11.76 -4.25
CA ASP A 416 17.09 -11.97 -2.84
C ASP A 416 16.16 -11.18 -1.89
N LEU A 417 15.06 -10.60 -2.40
CA LEU A 417 14.08 -9.92 -1.57
C LEU A 417 13.59 -10.78 -0.38
N PRO A 418 13.33 -12.09 -0.53
CA PRO A 418 13.01 -12.96 0.62
C PRO A 418 14.04 -12.93 1.75
N ASP A 419 15.33 -12.86 1.42
CA ASP A 419 16.42 -12.85 2.40
C ASP A 419 16.51 -11.49 3.10
N LEU A 420 16.24 -10.41 2.36
CA LEU A 420 16.21 -9.04 2.89
C LEU A 420 15.10 -8.85 3.94
N TYR A 421 13.95 -9.51 3.77
CA TYR A 421 12.80 -9.40 4.68
C TYR A 421 13.15 -9.67 6.15
N SER A 422 14.12 -10.56 6.40
CA SER A 422 14.53 -10.96 7.75
C SER A 422 15.14 -9.83 8.59
N HIS A 423 15.68 -8.77 7.96
CA HIS A 423 16.53 -7.80 8.66
C HIS A 423 16.32 -6.34 8.25
N LEU A 424 15.49 -6.05 7.24
CA LEU A 424 15.13 -4.68 6.86
C LEU A 424 14.31 -3.97 7.95
N GLY A 425 13.34 -4.69 8.56
CA GLY A 425 12.45 -4.12 9.58
C GLY A 425 13.19 -3.56 10.78
N SER A 426 14.16 -4.31 11.34
CA SER A 426 14.97 -3.86 12.48
C SER A 426 15.84 -2.64 12.16
N ARG A 427 16.09 -2.36 10.88
CA ARG A 427 16.84 -1.19 10.39
C ARG A 427 15.95 0.00 10.02
N GLY A 428 14.64 -0.08 10.22
CA GLY A 428 13.70 1.01 9.91
C GLY A 428 13.45 1.16 8.42
N ILE A 429 13.64 0.08 7.65
CA ILE A 429 13.34 -0.03 6.23
C ILE A 429 12.13 -0.96 6.12
N ILE A 430 11.01 -0.43 5.65
CA ILE A 430 9.70 -1.07 5.83
C ILE A 430 9.15 -1.50 4.47
N PRO A 431 9.51 -2.71 3.99
CA PRO A 431 8.93 -3.28 2.79
C PRO A 431 7.47 -3.71 3.02
N ILE A 432 6.61 -3.26 2.12
CA ILE A 432 5.25 -3.77 1.93
C ILE A 432 5.20 -4.35 0.53
N THR A 433 5.38 -5.67 0.41
CA THR A 433 5.27 -6.38 -0.88
C THR A 433 3.83 -6.77 -1.12
N ILE A 434 3.27 -6.28 -2.22
CA ILE A 434 1.88 -6.52 -2.59
C ILE A 434 1.84 -7.49 -3.77
N LEU A 435 1.25 -8.67 -3.54
CA LEU A 435 1.08 -9.73 -4.52
C LEU A 435 -0.40 -9.95 -4.82
N GLN A 436 -0.71 -10.34 -6.05
CA GLN A 436 -2.07 -10.71 -6.45
C GLN A 436 -2.46 -12.10 -5.95
N SER A 437 -1.48 -13.02 -5.89
CA SER A 437 -1.64 -14.39 -5.41
C SER A 437 -0.34 -14.94 -4.85
N TYR A 438 -0.42 -16.02 -4.05
CA TYR A 438 0.76 -16.72 -3.55
C TYR A 438 1.60 -17.32 -4.69
N ARG A 439 0.93 -17.94 -5.66
CA ARG A 439 1.55 -18.50 -6.87
C ARG A 439 2.32 -17.46 -7.69
N GLN A 440 1.87 -16.20 -7.70
CA GLN A 440 2.61 -15.13 -8.36
C GLN A 440 4.00 -14.95 -7.75
N GLY A 441 4.10 -15.00 -6.42
CA GLY A 441 5.38 -14.94 -5.73
C GLY A 441 6.24 -16.19 -5.98
N GLN A 442 5.64 -17.39 -5.97
CA GLN A 442 6.36 -18.63 -6.30
C GLN A 442 6.97 -18.62 -7.70
N LYS A 443 6.30 -17.99 -8.69
CA LYS A 443 6.85 -17.84 -10.05
C LYS A 443 8.14 -17.01 -10.06
N VAL A 444 8.26 -16.03 -9.17
CA VAL A 444 9.38 -15.06 -9.17
C VAL A 444 10.54 -15.52 -8.30
N TRP A 445 10.24 -15.98 -7.08
CA TRP A 445 11.26 -16.36 -6.10
C TRP A 445 11.41 -17.87 -5.91
N GLY A 446 10.70 -18.67 -6.70
CA GLY A 446 10.54 -20.10 -6.45
C GLY A 446 9.68 -20.38 -5.23
N GLU A 447 9.37 -21.65 -5.01
CA GLU A 447 8.60 -22.10 -3.84
C GLU A 447 9.32 -21.79 -2.54
N ALA A 448 10.60 -22.16 -2.44
CA ALA A 448 11.42 -21.92 -1.26
C ALA A 448 11.56 -20.43 -0.91
N GLY A 449 11.81 -19.56 -1.90
CA GLY A 449 11.94 -18.13 -1.69
C GLY A 449 10.62 -17.47 -1.27
N MET A 450 9.50 -17.87 -1.88
CA MET A 450 8.18 -17.37 -1.47
C MET A 450 7.81 -17.84 -0.05
N ASP A 451 8.08 -19.10 0.28
CA ASP A 451 7.86 -19.64 1.63
C ASP A 451 8.75 -18.96 2.68
N ALA A 452 10.00 -18.65 2.34
CA ALA A 452 10.92 -17.89 3.18
C ALA A 452 10.40 -16.46 3.42
N MET A 453 9.99 -15.75 2.36
CA MET A 453 9.41 -14.40 2.47
C MET A 453 8.12 -14.42 3.30
N TRP A 454 7.23 -15.38 3.03
CA TRP A 454 6.00 -15.56 3.82
C TRP A 454 6.32 -15.80 5.29
N SER A 455 7.31 -16.64 5.60
CA SER A 455 7.68 -16.95 6.97
C SER A 455 8.33 -15.76 7.69
N ALA A 456 9.18 -15.00 7.00
CA ALA A 456 9.86 -13.81 7.54
C ALA A 456 8.92 -12.61 7.72
N ALA A 457 7.85 -12.50 6.94
CA ALA A 457 6.88 -11.41 7.04
C ALA A 457 6.20 -11.39 8.42
N THR A 458 6.47 -10.38 9.26
CA THR A 458 5.84 -10.27 10.59
C THR A 458 4.36 -9.93 10.49
N ILE A 459 3.95 -9.30 9.39
CA ILE A 459 2.57 -8.94 9.08
C ILE A 459 2.17 -9.56 7.74
N LYS A 460 1.04 -10.27 7.72
CA LYS A 460 0.44 -10.79 6.49
C LYS A 460 -0.99 -10.26 6.38
N VAL A 461 -1.27 -9.55 5.29
CA VAL A 461 -2.60 -8.97 5.02
C VAL A 461 -3.21 -9.68 3.84
N ILE A 462 -4.33 -10.36 4.06
CA ILE A 462 -4.97 -11.18 3.05
C ILE A 462 -6.32 -10.58 2.68
N GLY A 463 -6.40 -10.02 1.48
CA GLY A 463 -7.61 -9.38 0.98
C GLY A 463 -8.64 -10.36 0.41
N SER A 464 -9.81 -9.83 0.05
CA SER A 464 -10.86 -10.59 -0.63
C SER A 464 -10.43 -11.10 -2.01
N GLY A 465 -11.05 -12.18 -2.47
CA GLY A 465 -10.92 -12.67 -3.85
C GLY A 465 -9.83 -13.73 -4.06
N ILE A 466 -9.42 -14.42 -3.00
CA ILE A 466 -8.54 -15.58 -3.10
C ILE A 466 -9.28 -16.70 -3.81
N ASP A 467 -8.79 -17.08 -4.99
CA ASP A 467 -9.37 -18.18 -5.79
C ASP A 467 -8.44 -19.40 -5.85
N ASP A 468 -7.49 -19.49 -4.93
CA ASP A 468 -6.53 -20.58 -4.79
C ASP A 468 -6.94 -21.52 -3.65
N PRO A 469 -7.43 -22.75 -3.95
CA PRO A 469 -7.91 -23.69 -2.93
C PRO A 469 -6.84 -24.06 -1.89
N ASP A 470 -5.62 -24.33 -2.33
CA ASP A 470 -4.53 -24.77 -1.45
C ASP A 470 -4.12 -23.64 -0.50
N PHE A 471 -4.08 -22.41 -1.02
CA PHE A 471 -3.79 -21.24 -0.20
C PHE A 471 -4.94 -20.93 0.76
N ALA A 472 -6.20 -21.04 0.33
CA ALA A 472 -7.35 -20.86 1.20
C ALA A 472 -7.40 -21.90 2.34
N ASP A 473 -7.08 -23.17 2.05
CA ASP A 473 -6.97 -24.21 3.07
C ASP A 473 -5.80 -23.95 4.03
N LYS A 474 -4.62 -23.55 3.51
CA LYS A 474 -3.47 -23.12 4.32
C LYS A 474 -3.86 -22.01 5.30
N LEU A 475 -4.62 -21.01 4.83
CA LEU A 475 -5.11 -19.92 5.68
C LEU A 475 -6.14 -20.42 6.71
N SER A 476 -7.09 -21.26 6.31
CA SER A 476 -8.07 -21.86 7.24
C SER A 476 -7.38 -22.61 8.38
N ARG A 477 -6.33 -23.39 8.07
CA ARG A 477 -5.51 -24.09 9.07
C ARG A 477 -4.76 -23.14 10.00
N LEU A 478 -4.23 -22.03 9.49
CA LEU A 478 -3.53 -21.03 10.28
C LEU A 478 -4.45 -20.24 11.21
N ILE A 479 -5.70 -20.01 10.82
CA ILE A 479 -6.71 -19.37 11.69
C ILE A 479 -7.10 -20.32 12.83
N GLY A 480 -7.21 -21.62 12.52
CA GLY A 480 -7.47 -22.68 13.48
C GLY A 480 -8.95 -22.96 13.71
N ASP A 481 -9.21 -23.65 14.82
CA ASP A 481 -10.50 -24.27 15.12
C ASP A 481 -11.10 -23.72 16.41
N HIS A 482 -12.40 -23.90 16.57
CA HIS A 482 -13.12 -23.57 17.80
C HIS A 482 -14.15 -24.65 18.11
N ASP A 483 -14.44 -24.84 19.40
CA ASP A 483 -15.47 -25.76 19.83
C ASP A 483 -16.84 -25.09 19.81
N VAL A 484 -17.77 -25.70 19.09
CA VAL A 484 -19.16 -25.28 18.96
C VAL A 484 -20.04 -26.24 19.75
N GLU A 485 -20.84 -25.67 20.65
CA GLU A 485 -21.84 -26.42 21.40
C GLU A 485 -23.09 -26.63 20.54
N THR A 486 -23.34 -27.88 20.15
CA THR A 486 -24.55 -28.28 19.42
C THR A 486 -25.59 -28.79 20.41
N LYS A 487 -26.66 -28.01 20.60
CA LYS A 487 -27.81 -28.37 21.41
C LYS A 487 -28.87 -29.07 20.56
N SER A 488 -28.97 -30.38 20.69
CA SER A 488 -30.06 -31.15 20.07
C SER A 488 -31.21 -31.32 21.06
N THR A 489 -32.40 -30.87 20.67
CA THR A 489 -33.63 -31.03 21.45
C THR A 489 -34.53 -32.03 20.74
N SER A 490 -34.79 -33.18 21.37
CA SER A 490 -35.76 -34.16 20.89
C SER A 490 -37.05 -34.07 21.69
N VAL A 491 -38.18 -34.21 21.00
CA VAL A 491 -39.51 -34.19 21.60
C VAL A 491 -40.18 -35.51 21.26
N SER A 492 -40.59 -36.27 22.28
CA SER A 492 -41.38 -37.50 22.17
C SER A 492 -42.65 -37.39 23.00
N ASP A 493 -43.59 -38.32 22.82
CA ASP A 493 -44.83 -38.41 23.62
C ASP A 493 -44.58 -38.50 25.14
N SER A 494 -43.39 -38.93 25.55
CA SER A 494 -42.98 -39.09 26.95
C SER A 494 -42.23 -37.88 27.54
N GLY A 495 -41.97 -36.82 26.76
CA GLY A 495 -41.33 -35.59 27.25
C GLY A 495 -40.29 -34.98 26.30
N LYS A 496 -39.69 -33.87 26.75
CA LYS A 496 -38.66 -33.12 26.01
C LYS A 496 -37.28 -33.44 26.59
N SER A 497 -36.39 -33.97 25.76
CA SER A 497 -34.98 -34.21 26.12
C SER A 497 -34.07 -33.21 25.39
N THR A 498 -33.00 -32.79 26.06
CA THR A 498 -32.02 -31.87 25.50
C THR A 498 -30.64 -32.45 25.76
N SER A 499 -29.88 -32.71 24.70
CA SER A 499 -28.49 -33.14 24.79
C SER A 499 -27.56 -32.05 24.22
N LEU A 500 -26.41 -31.90 24.87
CA LEU A 500 -25.36 -30.97 24.48
C LEU A 500 -24.17 -31.80 23.97
N SER A 501 -23.72 -31.51 22.76
CA SER A 501 -22.56 -32.15 22.15
C SER A 501 -21.57 -31.08 21.72
N MET A 502 -20.28 -31.27 22.00
CA MET A 502 -19.21 -30.36 21.56
C MET A 502 -18.66 -30.86 20.23
N ARG A 503 -18.59 -29.97 19.23
CA ARG A 503 -18.00 -30.26 17.93
C ARG A 503 -16.94 -29.22 17.60
N GLN A 504 -15.76 -29.67 17.22
CA GLN A 504 -14.71 -28.80 16.74
C GLN A 504 -14.98 -28.41 15.28
N GLU A 505 -15.05 -27.11 14.99
CA GLU A 505 -15.27 -26.56 13.65
C GLU A 505 -14.21 -25.49 13.31
N ARG A 506 -13.84 -25.39 12.02
CA ARG A 506 -12.92 -24.34 11.54
C ARG A 506 -13.51 -22.97 11.89
N ILE A 507 -12.71 -22.07 12.46
CA ILE A 507 -13.15 -20.68 12.73
C ILE A 507 -13.55 -19.99 11.42
N LEU A 508 -12.77 -20.22 10.36
CA LEU A 508 -13.09 -19.72 9.03
C LEU A 508 -12.70 -20.77 7.98
N PRO A 509 -13.66 -21.55 7.45
CA PRO A 509 -13.37 -22.56 6.43
C PRO A 509 -12.95 -21.93 5.10
N ALA A 510 -12.31 -22.72 4.23
CA ALA A 510 -11.71 -22.24 2.98
C ALA A 510 -12.72 -21.58 2.02
N ASP A 511 -13.97 -22.05 1.98
CA ASP A 511 -15.07 -21.45 1.22
C ASP A 511 -15.46 -20.07 1.76
N ALA A 512 -15.48 -19.89 3.08
CA ALA A 512 -15.71 -18.60 3.71
C ALA A 512 -14.54 -17.62 3.48
N ILE A 513 -13.30 -18.10 3.46
CA ILE A 513 -12.12 -17.31 3.08
C ILE A 513 -12.23 -16.84 1.62
N ARG A 514 -12.58 -17.74 0.70
CA ARG A 514 -12.84 -17.39 -0.71
C ARG A 514 -13.95 -16.36 -0.85
N ALA A 515 -14.98 -16.46 -0.01
CA ALA A 515 -16.14 -15.55 0.00
C ALA A 515 -15.94 -14.25 0.83
N LEU A 516 -14.71 -13.92 1.24
CA LEU A 516 -14.42 -12.71 2.01
C LEU A 516 -15.01 -11.45 1.33
N PRO A 517 -15.80 -10.63 2.03
CA PRO A 517 -16.37 -9.42 1.45
C PRO A 517 -15.31 -8.41 1.02
N LYS A 518 -15.58 -7.68 -0.07
CA LYS A 518 -14.72 -6.56 -0.48
C LYS A 518 -14.59 -5.51 0.62
N GLY A 519 -13.39 -4.96 0.78
CA GLY A 519 -13.09 -4.01 1.85
C GLY A 519 -12.94 -4.68 3.23
N THR A 520 -12.73 -6.00 3.26
CA THR A 520 -12.25 -6.72 4.44
C THR A 520 -10.92 -7.40 4.13
N ALA A 521 -10.13 -7.66 5.18
CA ALA A 521 -8.91 -8.45 5.07
C ALA A 521 -8.72 -9.31 6.32
N LEU A 522 -8.05 -10.46 6.16
CA LEU A 522 -7.50 -11.20 7.28
C LEU A 522 -6.11 -10.66 7.60
N LEU A 523 -5.82 -10.51 8.89
CA LEU A 523 -4.54 -10.10 9.41
C LEU A 523 -3.93 -11.24 10.20
N PHE A 524 -2.73 -11.67 9.80
CA PHE A 524 -1.88 -12.53 10.60
C PHE A 524 -0.66 -11.73 11.01
N ALA A 525 -0.50 -11.54 12.33
CA ALA A 525 0.66 -10.91 12.91
C ALA A 525 1.40 -11.95 13.75
N THR A 526 2.73 -11.98 13.65
CA THR A 526 3.54 -12.98 14.36
C THR A 526 3.27 -12.98 15.86
N GLY A 527 2.97 -14.16 16.41
CA GLY A 527 2.67 -14.34 17.83
C GLY A 527 1.27 -13.88 18.27
N LEU A 528 0.43 -13.39 17.36
CA LEU A 528 -0.93 -12.91 17.67
C LEU A 528 -2.00 -13.77 16.98
N ARG A 529 -3.21 -13.78 17.57
CA ARG A 529 -4.37 -14.47 16.97
C ARG A 529 -4.77 -13.77 15.67
N ALA A 530 -5.18 -14.56 14.67
CA ALA A 530 -5.67 -14.02 13.40
C ALA A 530 -6.87 -13.07 13.60
N ALA A 531 -6.78 -11.87 13.04
CA ALA A 531 -7.81 -10.84 13.12
C ALA A 531 -8.47 -10.63 11.76
N THR A 532 -9.71 -10.13 11.77
CA THR A 532 -10.34 -9.60 10.57
C THR A 532 -10.36 -8.08 10.65
N LEU A 533 -10.04 -7.42 9.54
CA LEU A 533 -9.99 -5.97 9.42
C LEU A 533 -11.07 -5.47 8.46
N ASP A 534 -11.67 -4.32 8.78
CA ASP A 534 -12.36 -3.47 7.83
C ASP A 534 -11.32 -2.49 7.23
N LEU A 535 -11.07 -2.62 5.93
CA LEU A 535 -10.09 -1.81 5.21
C LEU A 535 -10.56 -0.36 5.08
N ARG A 536 -9.60 0.58 5.10
CA ARG A 536 -9.85 2.02 5.00
C ARG A 536 -9.34 2.59 3.67
N PRO A 537 -10.14 2.55 2.60
CA PRO A 537 -9.74 3.12 1.33
C PRO A 537 -9.63 4.64 1.42
N TRP A 538 -8.59 5.22 0.81
CA TRP A 538 -8.31 6.67 0.87
C TRP A 538 -9.47 7.56 0.40
N TYR A 539 -10.32 7.07 -0.51
CA TYR A 539 -11.45 7.85 -1.04
C TYR A 539 -12.65 7.93 -0.08
N LEU A 540 -12.62 7.20 1.04
CA LEU A 540 -13.58 7.34 2.14
C LEU A 540 -13.02 8.19 3.29
N GLU A 541 -11.77 8.66 3.16
CA GLU A 541 -11.10 9.46 4.17
C GLU A 541 -11.42 10.95 4.03
N PRO A 542 -11.25 11.77 5.10
CA PRO A 542 -11.57 13.19 5.06
C PRO A 542 -10.87 13.97 3.92
N ALA A 543 -9.65 13.59 3.55
CA ALA A 543 -8.88 14.22 2.48
C ALA A 543 -9.24 13.73 1.05
N ALA A 544 -10.25 12.86 0.91
CA ALA A 544 -10.58 12.21 -0.36
C ALA A 544 -10.87 13.18 -1.51
N ALA A 545 -11.61 14.28 -1.25
CA ALA A 545 -11.99 15.22 -2.29
C ALA A 545 -10.79 15.95 -2.91
N GLU A 546 -9.84 16.37 -2.06
CA GLU A 546 -8.60 17.01 -2.47
C GLU A 546 -7.73 16.04 -3.28
N LEU A 547 -7.49 14.84 -2.74
CA LEU A 547 -6.69 13.81 -3.40
C LEU A 547 -7.30 13.35 -4.74
N ALA A 548 -8.62 13.22 -4.81
CA ALA A 548 -9.32 12.86 -6.05
C ALA A 548 -9.17 13.96 -7.11
N THR A 549 -9.21 15.22 -6.72
CA THR A 549 -9.03 16.36 -7.62
C THR A 549 -7.58 16.43 -8.12
N ALA A 550 -6.60 16.27 -7.23
CA ALA A 550 -5.18 16.21 -7.58
C ALA A 550 -4.89 15.03 -8.51
N SER A 551 -5.40 13.83 -8.19
CA SER A 551 -5.24 12.63 -9.01
C SER A 551 -5.86 12.78 -10.40
N LYS A 552 -7.04 13.41 -10.51
CA LYS A 552 -7.69 13.70 -11.80
C LYS A 552 -6.84 14.68 -12.62
N THR A 553 -6.31 15.73 -12.00
CA THR A 553 -5.45 16.72 -12.66
C THR A 553 -4.16 16.07 -13.15
N ALA A 554 -3.49 15.29 -12.30
CA ALA A 554 -2.28 14.57 -12.67
C ALA A 554 -2.55 13.55 -13.80
N SER A 555 -3.67 12.84 -13.75
CA SER A 555 -4.08 11.92 -14.82
C SER A 555 -4.34 12.64 -16.14
N ALA A 556 -5.01 13.80 -16.11
CA ALA A 556 -5.21 14.63 -17.30
C ALA A 556 -3.87 15.13 -17.87
N ALA A 557 -2.92 15.49 -17.01
CA ALA A 557 -1.57 15.88 -17.43
C ALA A 557 -0.80 14.73 -18.08
N ILE A 558 -0.94 13.49 -17.58
CA ILE A 558 -0.41 12.29 -18.26
C ILE A 558 -0.99 12.18 -19.67
N THR A 559 -2.31 12.30 -19.82
CA THR A 559 -2.98 12.23 -21.13
C THR A 559 -2.49 13.35 -22.06
N ALA A 560 -2.37 14.59 -21.57
CA ALA A 560 -1.87 15.70 -22.36
C ALA A 560 -0.44 15.46 -22.87
N ARG A 561 0.47 14.98 -22.00
CA ARG A 561 1.84 14.60 -22.39
C ARG A 561 1.87 13.45 -23.38
N ALA A 562 1.00 12.46 -23.23
CA ALA A 562 0.88 11.34 -24.17
C ALA A 562 0.45 11.83 -25.57
N ILE A 563 -0.56 12.70 -25.65
CA ILE A 563 -1.04 13.28 -26.91
C ILE A 563 0.05 14.15 -27.55
N ALA A 564 0.72 15.01 -26.78
CA ALA A 564 1.78 15.86 -27.29
C ALA A 564 2.94 15.06 -27.91
N LYS A 565 3.27 13.89 -27.35
CA LYS A 565 4.28 12.98 -27.93
C LYS A 565 3.79 12.26 -29.19
N ALA A 566 2.50 11.92 -29.26
CA ALA A 566 1.91 11.22 -30.41
C ALA A 566 1.60 12.14 -31.60
N SER A 567 1.44 13.44 -31.35
CA SER A 567 1.21 14.47 -32.37
C SER A 567 2.35 15.48 -32.35
N PRO A 568 3.56 15.12 -32.82
CA PRO A 568 4.64 16.09 -32.93
C PRO A 568 4.15 17.21 -33.85
N THR A 569 4.07 18.44 -33.32
CA THR A 569 3.93 19.63 -34.16
C THR A 569 5.08 19.61 -35.15
N GLN A 570 4.74 19.40 -36.42
CA GLN A 570 5.67 19.38 -37.53
C GLN A 570 6.47 20.69 -37.48
N ALA A 571 7.75 20.62 -37.08
CA ALA A 571 8.64 21.75 -37.20
C ALA A 571 8.77 22.05 -38.69
N ASP A 572 8.53 23.31 -39.05
CA ASP A 572 8.63 23.82 -40.41
C ASP A 572 9.87 23.24 -41.11
N PHE A 573 9.64 22.35 -42.09
CA PHE A 573 10.63 22.11 -43.12
C PHE A 573 10.71 23.40 -43.93
N GLY A 574 11.55 24.33 -43.48
CA GLY A 574 12.11 25.33 -44.37
C GLY A 574 12.73 24.59 -45.53
N VAL A 575 12.30 24.91 -46.76
CA VAL A 575 12.86 24.37 -47.99
C VAL A 575 14.38 24.57 -47.91
N ALA A 576 15.15 23.48 -48.01
CA ALA A 576 16.59 23.56 -48.07
C ALA A 576 16.98 24.54 -49.19
N ALA A 577 17.67 25.62 -48.82
CA ALA A 577 18.15 26.66 -49.73
C ALA A 577 19.40 26.20 -50.48
#